data_AF-A0A0A1FEN1-F1
#
_entry.id   AF-A0A0A1FEN1-F1
#
_cell.length_a   1.000
_cell.length_b   1.000
_cell.length_c   1.000
_cell.angle_alpha   90.00
_cell.angle_beta   90.00
_cell.angle_gamma   90.00
#
_symmetry.space_group_name_H-M   'P 1'
#
loop_
_entity.id
_entity.type
_entity.pdbx_description
1 polymer ?
#
loop_
_entity_poly.entity_id
_entity_poly.type
_entity_poly.pdbx_seq_one_letter_code
_entity_poly.pdbx_strand_id
1 'polypeptide(L)'
;MHTIPATSAPGNNVINELATYDPNPLLDSLIEKLHLKNDAALARALEVAPPVVSKIRHHHMPVGASLLVRMQETSHLTVRELRALMGDHRAKFRTGDYYLKQKNG
;
A
#
# COMPACT_ATOMS: atom_id res chain seq x y z
N MET A 1 34.20 -40.77 -6.65
CA MET A 1 34.13 -39.53 -7.44
C MET A 1 32.67 -39.16 -7.60
N HIS A 2 32.14 -38.23 -6.80
CA HIS A 2 30.77 -37.72 -6.94
C HIS A 2 30.85 -36.20 -7.06
N THR A 3 30.60 -35.72 -8.27
CA THR A 3 30.49 -34.29 -8.57
C THR A 3 29.16 -33.78 -8.06
N ILE A 4 29.20 -32.84 -7.12
CA ILE A 4 28.03 -32.07 -6.70
C ILE A 4 27.78 -31.03 -7.80
N PRO A 5 26.62 -31.01 -8.48
CA PRO A 5 26.33 -29.93 -9.41
C PRO A 5 26.07 -28.64 -8.65
N ALA A 6 26.65 -27.59 -9.21
CA ALA A 6 26.68 -26.24 -8.70
C ALA A 6 25.30 -25.68 -8.35
N THR A 7 25.34 -24.86 -7.30
CA THR A 7 24.36 -23.86 -6.91
C THR A 7 23.59 -23.30 -8.11
N SER A 8 22.29 -23.60 -8.20
CA SER A 8 21.38 -22.90 -9.10
C SER A 8 20.95 -21.61 -8.41
N ALA A 9 21.60 -20.51 -8.78
CA ALA A 9 21.17 -19.17 -8.42
C ALA A 9 19.74 -18.89 -8.94
N PRO A 10 18.86 -18.24 -8.17
CA PRO A 10 17.58 -17.76 -8.67
C PRO A 10 17.80 -16.47 -9.48
N GLY A 11 18.13 -16.64 -10.76
CA GLY A 11 18.13 -15.56 -11.75
C GLY A 11 16.79 -15.50 -12.47
N ASN A 12 16.19 -14.29 -12.49
CA ASN A 12 15.26 -13.78 -13.51
C ASN A 12 13.75 -14.01 -13.32
N ASN A 13 13.16 -13.49 -12.24
CA ASN A 13 11.76 -13.00 -12.28
C ASN A 13 11.55 -11.66 -11.54
N VAL A 14 12.63 -10.91 -11.26
CA VAL A 14 12.62 -9.68 -10.45
C VAL A 14 11.90 -8.50 -11.13
N ILE A 15 11.48 -8.65 -12.39
CA ILE A 15 10.96 -7.55 -13.22
C ILE A 15 9.43 -7.44 -13.16
N ASN A 16 8.72 -8.50 -12.72
CA ASN A 16 7.24 -8.51 -12.70
C ASN A 16 6.63 -8.05 -11.37
N GLU A 17 7.43 -7.97 -10.30
CA GLU A 17 6.98 -7.65 -8.94
C GLU A 17 6.86 -6.13 -8.68
N LEU A 18 7.18 -5.32 -9.69
CA LEU A 18 7.10 -3.85 -9.65
C LEU A 18 5.84 -3.30 -10.35
N ALA A 19 5.05 -4.16 -11.01
CA ALA A 19 3.99 -3.76 -11.94
C ALA A 19 2.58 -3.64 -11.32
N THR A 20 2.37 -4.04 -10.06
CA THR A 20 1.02 -4.24 -9.51
C THR A 20 0.74 -3.44 -8.26
N TYR A 21 1.29 -2.23 -8.13
CA TYR A 21 0.86 -1.33 -7.06
C TYR A 21 -0.52 -0.75 -7.42
N ASP A 22 -1.57 -1.21 -6.73
CA ASP A 22 -2.91 -0.67 -6.85
C ASP A 22 -3.53 -0.50 -5.45
N PRO A 23 -3.80 0.73 -4.98
CA PRO A 23 -4.40 0.94 -3.67
C PRO A 23 -5.92 0.67 -3.65
N ASN A 24 -6.60 0.46 -4.78
CA ASN A 24 -8.05 0.24 -4.80
C ASN A 24 -8.49 -1.00 -4.01
N PRO A 25 -7.90 -2.20 -4.20
CA PRO A 25 -8.32 -3.39 -3.46
C PRO A 25 -8.09 -3.26 -1.95
N LEU A 26 -7.06 -2.51 -1.54
CA LEU A 26 -6.86 -2.14 -0.13
C LEU A 26 -8.02 -1.30 0.39
N LEU A 27 -8.39 -0.21 -0.29
CA LEU A 27 -9.46 0.68 0.17
C LEU A 27 -10.82 -0.01 0.16
N ASP A 28 -11.11 -0.84 -0.85
CA ASP A 28 -12.33 -1.63 -0.93
C ASP A 28 -12.43 -2.64 0.20
N SER A 29 -11.33 -3.38 0.46
CA SER A 29 -11.28 -4.32 1.59
C SER A 29 -11.49 -3.63 2.93
N LEU A 30 -10.98 -2.42 3.12
CA LEU A 30 -11.20 -1.65 4.34
C LEU A 30 -12.65 -1.19 4.47
N ILE A 31 -13.30 -0.77 3.38
CA ILE A 31 -14.72 -0.40 3.38
C ILE A 31 -15.58 -1.60 3.75
N GLU A 32 -15.32 -2.76 3.15
CA GLU A 32 -16.07 -3.98 3.45
C GLU A 32 -15.84 -4.44 4.90
N LYS A 33 -14.58 -4.51 5.35
CA LYS A 33 -14.22 -5.00 6.69
C LYS A 33 -14.74 -4.11 7.81
N LEU A 34 -14.79 -2.80 7.59
CA LEU A 34 -15.28 -1.83 8.57
C LEU A 34 -16.78 -1.54 8.39
N HIS A 35 -17.46 -2.24 7.48
CA HIS A 35 -18.88 -2.05 7.16
C HIS A 35 -19.23 -0.58 6.83
N LEU A 36 -18.36 0.09 6.08
CA LEU A 36 -18.51 1.48 5.70
C LEU A 36 -19.30 1.62 4.40
N LYS A 37 -19.97 2.76 4.25
CA LYS A 37 -20.79 3.03 3.06
C LYS A 37 -19.99 3.55 1.86
N ASN A 38 -18.90 4.27 2.11
CA ASN A 38 -18.12 4.94 1.05
C ASN A 38 -16.74 5.44 1.55
N ASP A 39 -15.94 5.93 0.61
CA ASP A 39 -14.62 6.54 0.85
C ASP A 39 -14.64 7.72 1.83
N ALA A 40 -15.73 8.48 1.91
CA ALA A 40 -15.83 9.60 2.85
C ALA A 40 -16.05 9.12 4.30
N ALA A 41 -16.68 7.96 4.48
CA ALA A 41 -16.77 7.28 5.78
C ALA A 41 -15.41 6.65 6.13
N LEU A 42 -14.72 6.06 5.15
CA LEU A 42 -13.35 5.54 5.33
C LEU A 42 -12.38 6.64 5.74
N ALA A 43 -12.42 7.80 5.09
CA ALA A 43 -11.58 8.95 5.43
C ALA A 43 -11.77 9.37 6.89
N ARG A 44 -13.02 9.41 7.36
CA ARG A 44 -13.34 9.73 8.76
C ARG A 44 -12.85 8.66 9.73
N ALA A 45 -13.03 7.39 9.40
CA ALA A 45 -12.55 6.26 10.23
C ALA A 45 -11.02 6.22 10.33
N LEU A 46 -10.31 6.65 9.29
CA LEU A 46 -8.85 6.76 9.24
C LEU A 46 -8.33 8.13 9.70
N GLU A 47 -9.18 9.02 10.20
CA GLU A 47 -8.81 10.38 10.63
C GLU A 47 -8.05 11.21 9.57
N VAL A 48 -8.40 11.02 8.29
CA VAL A 48 -7.86 11.78 7.16
C VAL A 48 -8.93 12.60 6.45
N ALA A 49 -8.51 13.64 5.74
CA ALA A 49 -9.41 14.42 4.92
C ALA A 49 -9.90 13.58 3.71
N PRO A 50 -11.17 13.67 3.30
CA PRO A 50 -11.70 12.96 2.12
C PRO A 50 -10.87 13.12 0.82
N PRO A 51 -10.25 14.29 0.54
CA PRO A 51 -9.37 14.44 -0.63
C PRO A 51 -8.15 13.52 -0.62
N VAL A 52 -7.70 13.04 0.54
CA VAL A 52 -6.57 12.10 0.65
C VAL A 52 -6.95 10.75 0.06
N VAL A 53 -8.08 10.19 0.49
CA VAL A 53 -8.61 8.92 -0.04
C VAL A 53 -8.89 9.04 -1.54
N SER A 54 -9.48 10.15 -1.96
CA SER A 54 -9.72 10.41 -3.39
C SER A 54 -8.42 10.46 -4.20
N LYS A 55 -7.37 11.13 -3.73
CA LYS A 55 -6.07 11.15 -4.43
C LYS A 55 -5.42 9.77 -4.48
N ILE A 56 -5.64 8.93 -3.46
CA ILE A 56 -5.13 7.55 -3.44
C ILE A 56 -5.86 6.68 -4.45
N ARG A 57 -7.20 6.73 -4.50
CA ARG A 57 -8.04 6.02 -5.49
C ARG A 57 -7.63 6.26 -6.94
N HIS A 58 -7.27 7.52 -7.23
CA HIS A 58 -6.86 7.97 -8.56
C HIS A 58 -5.34 7.92 -8.77
N HIS A 59 -4.59 7.23 -7.90
CA HIS A 59 -3.14 7.03 -8.01
C HIS A 59 -2.31 8.34 -8.04
N HIS A 60 -2.90 9.47 -7.63
CA HIS A 60 -2.22 10.76 -7.50
C HIS A 60 -1.44 10.90 -6.19
N MET A 61 -1.66 10.00 -5.24
CA MET A 61 -0.95 9.91 -3.97
C MET A 61 -0.82 8.44 -3.56
N PRO A 62 0.38 7.93 -3.23
CA PRO A 62 0.55 6.60 -2.69
C PRO A 62 0.27 6.59 -1.19
N VAL A 63 0.08 5.39 -0.67
CA VAL A 63 -0.16 5.18 0.76
C VAL A 63 1.18 5.29 1.50
N GLY A 64 1.32 6.36 2.29
CA GLY A 64 2.49 6.57 3.15
C GLY A 64 2.47 5.70 4.41
N ALA A 65 3.64 5.57 5.05
CA ALA A 65 3.78 4.79 6.28
C ALA A 65 2.85 5.26 7.41
N SER A 66 2.68 6.58 7.58
CA SER A 66 1.79 7.16 8.59
C SER A 66 0.31 6.85 8.37
N LEU A 67 -0.11 6.65 7.11
CA LEU A 67 -1.47 6.24 6.78
C LEU A 67 -1.65 4.73 6.98
N LEU A 68 -0.64 3.92 6.67
CA LEU A 68 -0.67 2.48 6.94
C LEU A 68 -0.76 2.15 8.42
N VAL A 69 -0.08 2.91 9.28
CA VAL A 69 -0.21 2.74 10.74
C VAL A 69 -1.65 2.95 11.18
N ARG A 70 -2.30 4.01 10.69
CA ARG A 70 -3.72 4.27 10.98
C ARG A 70 -4.63 3.17 10.45
N MET A 71 -4.42 2.74 9.20
CA MET A 71 -5.17 1.63 8.61
C MET A 71 -5.03 0.35 9.43
N GLN A 72 -3.83 0.05 9.93
CA GLN A 72 -3.56 -1.06 10.84
C GLN A 72 -4.36 -0.94 12.14
N GLU A 73 -4.36 0.23 12.76
CA GLU A 73 -5.02 0.47 14.05
C GLU A 73 -6.53 0.35 13.94
N THR A 74 -7.11 0.90 12.87
CA THR A 74 -8.56 0.87 12.63
C THR A 74 -9.05 -0.50 12.16
N SER A 75 -8.29 -1.17 11.29
CA SER A 75 -8.73 -2.44 10.68
C SER A 75 -8.21 -3.69 11.38
N HIS A 76 -7.26 -3.56 12.31
CA HIS A 76 -6.52 -4.68 12.92
C HIS A 76 -5.82 -5.60 11.91
N LEU A 77 -5.60 -5.14 10.67
CA LEU A 77 -4.78 -5.82 9.70
C LEU A 77 -3.31 -5.48 9.95
N THR A 78 -2.44 -6.46 9.76
CA THR A 78 -1.00 -6.24 9.81
C THR A 78 -0.55 -5.41 8.61
N VAL A 79 0.55 -4.66 8.77
CA VAL A 79 1.17 -3.93 7.65
C VAL A 79 1.47 -4.83 6.45
N ARG A 80 1.77 -6.11 6.69
CA ARG A 80 2.01 -7.10 5.62
C ARG A 80 0.74 -7.40 4.82
N GLU A 81 -0.40 -7.55 5.49
CA GLU A 81 -1.69 -7.77 4.81
C GLU A 81 -2.12 -6.54 4.03
N LEU A 82 -1.99 -5.35 4.63
CA LEU A 82 -2.30 -4.09 3.95
C LEU A 82 -1.46 -3.91 2.68
N ARG A 83 -0.18 -4.27 2.73
CA ARG A 83 0.74 -4.28 1.58
C ARG A 83 0.36 -5.31 0.52
N ALA A 84 0.01 -6.52 0.94
CA ALA A 84 -0.44 -7.57 0.03
C ALA A 84 -1.71 -7.14 -0.73
N LEU A 85 -2.65 -6.48 -0.06
CA LEU A 85 -3.85 -5.92 -0.69
C LEU A 85 -3.54 -4.85 -1.74
N MET A 86 -2.45 -4.10 -1.58
CA MET A 86 -2.00 -3.14 -2.58
C MET A 86 -1.18 -3.76 -3.72
N GLY A 87 -0.85 -5.06 -3.63
CA GLY A 87 0.18 -5.68 -4.46
C GLY A 87 1.58 -5.08 -4.23
N ASP A 88 1.82 -4.47 -3.06
CA ASP A 88 3.11 -3.88 -2.68
C ASP A 88 4.00 -4.89 -1.96
N HIS A 89 4.83 -5.60 -2.72
CA HIS A 89 5.76 -6.60 -2.18
C HIS A 89 7.13 -5.99 -1.83
N ARG A 90 7.27 -4.66 -1.85
CA ARG A 90 8.57 -4.01 -1.66
C ARG A 90 9.07 -4.14 -0.23
N ALA A 91 10.32 -4.60 -0.09
CA ALA A 91 11.00 -4.72 1.19
C ALA A 91 11.20 -3.40 1.96
N LYS A 92 11.16 -2.24 1.28
CA LYS A 92 11.33 -0.92 1.90
C LYS A 92 10.26 0.05 1.40
N PHE A 93 9.66 0.81 2.32
CA PHE A 93 8.77 1.91 1.94
C PHE A 93 9.57 3.01 1.24
N ARG A 94 9.08 3.48 0.09
CA ARG A 94 9.60 4.71 -0.53
C ARG A 94 9.05 5.91 0.25
N THR A 95 9.60 6.14 1.43
CA THR A 95 9.39 7.37 2.20
C THR A 95 10.20 8.46 1.50
N GLY A 96 9.62 9.08 0.47
CA GLY A 96 10.38 9.92 -0.46
C GLY A 96 9.81 11.31 -0.68
N ASP A 97 8.56 11.43 -1.16
CA ASP A 97 8.22 12.63 -1.93
C ASP A 97 6.89 13.32 -1.55
N TYR A 98 6.11 12.79 -0.62
CA TYR A 98 4.75 13.32 -0.34
C TYR A 98 4.66 14.34 0.80
N TYR A 99 5.80 14.69 1.42
CA TYR A 99 5.85 15.73 2.46
C TYR A 99 6.29 17.12 1.95
N LEU A 100 6.46 17.35 0.64
CA LEU A 100 6.87 18.67 0.15
C LEU A 100 6.22 19.09 -1.17
N LYS A 101 4.92 19.41 -1.14
CA LYS A 101 4.42 20.56 -1.92
C LYS A 101 3.12 21.11 -1.33
N GLN A 102 3.25 21.78 -0.19
CA GLN A 102 2.30 22.83 0.19
C GLN A 102 2.61 24.03 -0.71
N LYS A 103 1.93 24.14 -1.85
CA LYS A 103 2.03 25.36 -2.66
C LYS A 103 1.16 26.40 -1.97
N ASN A 104 1.80 27.28 -1.20
CA ASN A 104 1.28 28.61 -0.88
C ASN A 104 0.99 29.34 -2.20
N GLY A 105 -0.15 30.03 -2.27
CA GLY A 105 -0.56 30.89 -3.38
C GLY A 105 -2.02 30.73 -3.70
#